data_AF-A0AA86TL85-F1
#
_entry.id   AF-A0AA86TL85-F1
#
_cell.length_a   1.000
_cell.length_b   1.000
_cell.length_c   1.000
_cell.angle_alpha   90.00
_cell.angle_beta   90.00
_cell.angle_gamma   90.00
#
_symmetry.space_group_name_H-M   'P 1'
#
loop_
_entity.id
_entity.type
_entity.pdbx_description
1 polymer ?
#
loop_
_entity_poly.entity_id
_entity_poly.type
_entity_poly.pdbx_seq_one_letter_code
_entity_poly.pdbx_strand_id
1 'polypeptide(L)'
;MSYHFWTEEELSLLIGGLKRYDFNWEEVQAKFFQNLSVAQLKNKFYSNKQFKQLANQPSTDYEKQQMRQLKQQNQQLKTQTQDNSDQQNQMQNNDLKDLINKLTELTK
;
A
#
# COMPACT_ATOMS: atom_id res chain seq x y z
N MET A 1 18.70 -12.96 -24.39
CA MET A 1 17.56 -12.26 -23.79
C MET A 1 17.19 -13.01 -22.51
N SER A 2 17.23 -12.35 -21.35
CA SER A 2 16.79 -12.97 -20.10
C SER A 2 15.26 -13.03 -20.09
N TYR A 3 14.70 -14.23 -19.97
CA TYR A 3 13.26 -14.44 -19.88
C TYR A 3 12.84 -14.29 -18.42
N HIS A 4 12.01 -13.28 -18.12
CA HIS A 4 11.44 -13.11 -16.77
C HIS A 4 10.30 -14.10 -16.57
N PHE A 5 10.41 -14.93 -15.54
CA PHE A 5 9.35 -15.83 -15.13
C PHE A 5 8.36 -15.06 -14.24
N TRP A 6 7.13 -14.92 -14.71
CA TRP A 6 6.10 -14.15 -14.01
C TRP A 6 5.35 -15.02 -13.00
N THR A 7 5.32 -14.60 -11.74
CA THR A 7 4.51 -15.24 -10.69
C THR A 7 3.08 -14.68 -10.66
N GLU A 8 2.14 -15.40 -10.04
CA GLU A 8 0.75 -14.93 -9.90
C GLU A 8 0.65 -13.64 -9.07
N GLU A 9 1.53 -13.48 -8.07
CA GLU A 9 1.62 -12.27 -7.25
C GLU A 9 2.05 -11.07 -8.09
N GLU A 10 3.09 -11.22 -8.92
CA GLU A 10 3.55 -10.18 -9.86
C GLU A 10 2.45 -9.80 -10.86
N LEU A 11 1.69 -10.78 -11.34
CA LEU A 11 0.58 -10.51 -12.26
C LEU A 11 -0.56 -9.73 -11.57
N SER A 12 -0.86 -10.07 -10.33
CA SER A 12 -1.86 -9.35 -9.52
C SER A 12 -1.41 -7.93 -9.21
N LEU A 13 -0.12 -7.74 -8.87
CA LEU A 13 0.50 -6.43 -8.68
C LEU A 13 0.49 -5.59 -9.96
N LEU A 14 0.75 -6.20 -11.12
CA LEU A 14 0.71 -5.53 -12.41
C LEU A 14 -0.70 -4.99 -12.71
N ILE A 15 -1.74 -5.83 -12.57
CA ILE A 15 -3.13 -5.38 -12.78
C ILE A 15 -3.51 -4.31 -11.76
N GLY A 16 -3.25 -4.57 -10.47
CA GLY A 16 -3.62 -3.67 -9.38
C GLY A 16 -2.95 -2.32 -9.51
N GLY A 17 -1.66 -2.32 -9.88
CA GLY A 17 -0.90 -1.12 -10.19
C GLY A 17 -1.50 -0.34 -11.35
N LEU A 18 -1.75 -1.00 -12.49
CA LEU A 18 -2.34 -0.33 -13.65
C LEU A 18 -3.72 0.25 -13.36
N LYS A 19 -4.57 -0.44 -12.59
CA LYS A 19 -5.87 0.10 -12.16
C LYS A 19 -5.75 1.27 -11.19
N ARG A 20 -4.72 1.28 -10.33
CA ARG A 20 -4.52 2.31 -9.29
C ARG A 20 -3.90 3.59 -9.83
N TYR A 21 -3.07 3.49 -10.87
CA TYR A 21 -2.31 4.60 -11.44
C TYR A 21 -2.81 4.96 -12.85
N ASP A 22 -4.09 4.73 -13.16
CA ASP A 22 -4.71 5.08 -14.45
C ASP A 22 -3.91 4.62 -15.68
N PHE A 23 -3.42 3.38 -15.64
CA PHE A 23 -2.58 2.76 -16.68
C PHE A 23 -1.26 3.50 -16.95
N ASN A 24 -0.74 4.26 -15.97
CA ASN A 24 0.59 4.85 -16.05
C ASN A 24 1.67 3.77 -15.86
N TRP A 25 2.19 3.28 -16.98
CA TRP A 25 3.20 2.22 -17.02
C TRP A 25 4.51 2.60 -16.34
N GLU A 26 4.92 3.87 -16.42
CA GLU A 26 6.19 4.34 -15.86
C GLU A 26 6.12 4.36 -14.34
N GLU A 27 5.00 4.83 -13.76
CA GLU A 27 4.80 4.77 -12.31
C GLU A 27 4.69 3.35 -11.78
N VAL A 28 3.98 2.46 -12.50
CA VAL A 28 3.87 1.05 -12.11
C VAL A 28 5.24 0.36 -12.15
N GLN A 29 6.04 0.66 -13.17
CA GLN A 29 7.40 0.16 -13.28
C GLN A 29 8.29 0.66 -12.13
N ALA A 30 8.30 1.97 -11.88
CA ALA A 30 9.13 2.57 -10.84
C ALA A 30 8.77 2.07 -9.42
N LYS A 31 7.48 1.81 -9.16
CA LYS A 31 7.03 1.39 -7.82
C LYS A 31 7.10 -0.10 -7.56
N PHE A 32 6.85 -0.95 -8.56
CA PHE A 32 6.69 -2.39 -8.34
C PHE A 32 7.66 -3.25 -9.14
N PHE A 33 8.16 -2.77 -10.28
CA PHE A 33 8.93 -3.58 -11.22
C PHE A 33 10.20 -2.87 -11.69
N GLN A 34 11.02 -2.38 -10.75
CA GLN A 34 12.23 -1.60 -11.05
C GLN A 34 13.23 -2.36 -11.94
N ASN A 35 13.24 -3.68 -11.83
CA ASN A 35 14.13 -4.57 -12.60
C ASN A 35 13.59 -4.93 -13.98
N LEU A 36 12.36 -4.52 -14.31
CA LEU A 36 11.72 -4.78 -15.60
C LEU A 36 11.53 -3.48 -16.37
N SER A 37 11.66 -3.57 -17.68
CA SER A 37 11.31 -2.47 -18.58
C SER A 37 9.80 -2.35 -18.76
N VAL A 38 9.34 -1.13 -19.05
CA VAL A 38 7.95 -0.87 -19.47
C VAL A 38 7.56 -1.74 -20.68
N ALA A 39 8.49 -2.02 -21.59
CA ALA A 39 8.25 -2.90 -22.73
C ALA A 39 7.93 -4.34 -22.29
N GLN A 40 8.67 -4.89 -21.32
CA GLN A 40 8.39 -6.23 -20.77
C GLN A 40 7.03 -6.28 -20.07
N LEU A 41 6.69 -5.23 -19.31
CA LEU A 41 5.39 -5.09 -18.65
C LEU A 41 4.23 -5.10 -19.67
N LYS A 42 4.33 -4.27 -20.73
CA LYS A 42 3.34 -4.24 -21.81
C LYS A 42 3.25 -5.58 -22.54
N ASN A 43 4.39 -6.17 -22.90
CA ASN A 43 4.43 -7.47 -23.55
C ASN A 43 3.73 -8.54 -22.71
N LYS A 44 3.95 -8.55 -21.39
CA LYS A 44 3.25 -9.48 -20.50
C LYS A 44 1.75 -9.20 -20.45
N PHE A 45 1.36 -7.94 -20.32
CA PHE A 45 -0.04 -7.54 -20.23
C PHE A 45 -0.84 -7.90 -21.50
N TYR A 46 -0.28 -7.65 -22.69
CA TYR A 46 -0.94 -7.93 -23.96
C TYR A 46 -0.87 -9.40 -24.39
N SER A 47 0.15 -10.15 -23.95
CA SER A 47 0.30 -11.58 -24.28
C SER A 47 -0.67 -12.47 -23.51
N ASN A 48 -1.08 -12.08 -22.30
CA ASN A 48 -1.93 -12.93 -21.48
C ASN A 48 -3.42 -12.58 -21.70
N LYS A 49 -4.13 -13.50 -22.38
CA LYS A 49 -5.56 -13.38 -22.74
C LYS A 49 -6.46 -13.17 -21.52
N GLN A 50 -6.05 -13.60 -20.32
CA GLN A 50 -6.80 -13.39 -19.08
C GLN A 50 -6.88 -11.90 -18.72
N PHE A 51 -5.86 -11.09 -18.99
CA PHE A 51 -5.90 -9.64 -18.71
C PHE A 51 -6.89 -8.88 -19.60
N LYS A 52 -7.07 -9.32 -20.85
CA LYS A 52 -8.11 -8.76 -21.74
C LYS A 52 -9.52 -8.98 -21.20
N GLN A 53 -9.72 -10.06 -20.42
CA GLN A 53 -11.00 -10.34 -19.77
C GLN A 53 -11.14 -9.52 -18.48
N LEU A 54 -10.11 -9.43 -17.62
CA LEU A 54 -10.17 -8.63 -16.39
C LEU A 54 -10.29 -7.10 -16.59
N ALA A 55 -9.86 -6.58 -17.74
CA ALA A 55 -10.04 -5.17 -18.10
C ALA A 55 -11.45 -4.86 -18.63
N ASN A 56 -12.14 -5.86 -19.20
CA ASN A 56 -13.46 -5.72 -19.82
C ASN A 56 -14.60 -6.35 -19.01
N GLN A 57 -14.30 -7.08 -17.93
CA GLN A 57 -15.36 -7.65 -17.09
C GLN A 57 -15.92 -6.58 -16.14
N PRO A 58 -17.25 -6.39 -16.13
CA PRO A 58 -17.89 -5.68 -15.04
C PRO A 58 -17.61 -6.45 -13.76
N SER A 59 -17.02 -5.78 -12.76
CA SER A 59 -16.72 -6.43 -11.48
C SER A 59 -17.99 -7.08 -10.94
N THR A 60 -17.92 -8.37 -10.68
CA THR A 60 -19.05 -9.10 -10.07
C THR A 60 -19.39 -8.45 -8.73
N ASP A 61 -20.66 -8.51 -8.32
CA ASP A 61 -21.07 -7.89 -7.04
C ASP A 61 -20.30 -8.47 -5.85
N TYR A 62 -19.90 -9.74 -5.94
CA TYR A 62 -19.05 -10.41 -4.96
C TYR A 62 -17.64 -9.80 -4.87
N GLU A 63 -16.97 -9.56 -6.00
CA GLU A 63 -15.66 -8.88 -6.01
C GLU A 63 -15.74 -7.45 -5.49
N LYS A 64 -16.81 -6.71 -5.83
CA LYS A 64 -17.04 -5.36 -5.28
C LYS A 64 -17.20 -5.41 -3.76
N GLN A 65 -17.89 -6.41 -3.24
CA GLN A 65 -18.10 -6.57 -1.80
C GLN A 65 -16.79 -6.90 -1.09
N GLN A 66 -15.98 -7.82 -1.62
CA GLN A 66 -14.64 -8.11 -1.08
C GLN A 66 -13.73 -6.88 -1.10
N MET A 67 -13.74 -6.12 -2.20
CA MET A 67 -12.90 -4.93 -2.33
C MET A 67 -13.34 -3.81 -1.36
N ARG A 68 -14.64 -3.67 -1.09
CA ARG A 68 -15.17 -2.77 -0.04
C ARG A 68 -14.68 -3.18 1.35
N GLN A 69 -14.72 -4.47 1.68
CA GLN A 69 -14.23 -4.98 2.96
C GLN A 69 -12.72 -4.72 3.11
N LEU A 70 -11.93 -5.02 2.07
CA LEU A 70 -10.48 -4.79 2.10
C LEU A 70 -10.12 -3.30 2.24
N LYS A 71 -10.90 -2.40 1.63
CA LYS A 71 -10.72 -0.95 1.78
C LYS A 71 -11.03 -0.47 3.21
N GLN A 72 -12.08 -0.99 3.83
CA GLN A 72 -12.42 -0.66 5.21
C GLN A 72 -11.34 -1.14 6.19
N GLN A 73 -10.81 -2.35 5.99
CA GLN A 73 -9.71 -2.87 6.82
C GLN A 73 -8.44 -2.02 6.72
N ASN A 74 -8.06 -1.60 5.51
CA ASN A 74 -6.89 -0.74 5.31
C ASN A 74 -7.06 0.68 5.89
N GLN A 75 -8.28 1.22 5.92
CA GLN A 75 -8.53 2.49 6.61
C GLN A 75 -8.37 2.37 8.13
N GLN A 76 -8.82 1.26 8.73
CA GLN A 76 -8.68 1.01 10.16
C GLN A 76 -7.23 0.83 10.59
N LEU A 77 -6.41 0.14 9.77
CA LEU A 77 -4.97 0.01 9.99
C LEU A 77 -4.23 1.38 9.94
N LYS A 78 -4.71 2.31 9.11
CA LYS A 78 -4.17 3.68 9.07
C LYS A 78 -4.53 4.50 10.31
N THR A 79 -5.74 4.34 10.85
CA THR A 79 -6.12 5.03 12.10
C THR A 79 -5.37 4.49 13.32
N GLN A 80 -5.01 3.21 13.35
CA GLN A 80 -4.24 2.63 14.48
C GLN A 80 -2.76 3.04 14.52
N THR A 81 -2.15 3.40 13.38
CA THR A 81 -0.75 3.85 13.35
C THR A 81 -0.60 5.32 13.77
N GLN A 82 -1.65 6.12 13.62
CA GLN A 82 -1.65 7.52 14.06
C GLN A 82 -1.97 7.64 15.57
N ASP A 83 -2.94 6.87 16.09
CA ASP A 83 -3.31 6.90 17.52
C ASP A 83 -2.20 6.40 18.47
N ASN A 84 -1.41 5.39 18.04
CA ASN A 84 -0.28 4.91 18.86
C ASN A 84 0.87 5.93 18.96
N SER A 85 1.01 6.84 17.98
CA SER A 85 2.06 7.86 17.97
C SER A 85 1.73 9.03 18.90
N ASP A 86 0.46 9.39 19.02
CA ASP A 86 -0.02 10.46 19.89
C ASP A 86 -0.10 10.02 21.36
N GLN A 87 -0.45 8.76 21.64
CA GLN A 87 -0.46 8.23 23.01
C GLN A 87 0.94 8.06 23.61
N GLN A 88 1.94 7.63 22.83
CA GLN A 88 3.34 7.55 23.31
C GLN A 88 3.95 8.93 23.58
N ASN A 89 3.61 9.95 22.79
CA ASN A 89 4.08 11.32 23.02
C ASN A 89 3.44 11.98 24.25
N GLN A 90 2.20 11.63 24.62
CA GLN A 90 1.54 12.22 25.79
C GLN A 90 2.00 11.62 27.13
N MET A 91 2.31 10.32 27.21
CA MET A 91 2.85 9.73 28.45
C MET A 91 4.24 10.30 28.79
N GLN A 92 5.15 10.41 27.82
CA GLN A 92 6.50 10.93 28.05
C GLN A 92 6.52 12.40 28.50
N ASN A 93 5.56 13.21 28.07
CA ASN A 93 5.47 14.63 28.44
C ASN A 93 4.97 14.85 29.88
N ASN A 94 4.18 13.93 30.44
CA ASN A 94 3.70 14.05 31.81
C ASN A 94 4.78 13.62 32.81
N ASP A 95 5.51 12.55 32.52
CA ASP A 95 6.62 12.08 33.36
C ASP A 95 7.76 13.12 33.45
N LEU A 96 8.03 13.84 32.35
CA LEU A 96 9.01 14.94 32.33
C LEU A 96 8.57 16.15 33.17
N LYS A 97 7.27 16.47 33.18
CA LYS A 97 6.73 17.59 33.98
C LYS A 97 6.81 17.29 35.47
N ASP A 98 6.51 16.06 35.88
CA ASP A 98 6.65 15.67 37.28
C ASP A 98 8.11 15.67 37.75
N LEU A 99 9.06 15.27 36.88
CA LEU A 99 10.48 15.31 37.22
C LEU A 99 10.99 16.75 37.42
N ILE A 100 10.57 17.69 36.57
CA ILE A 100 10.93 19.11 36.65
C ILE A 100 10.36 19.77 37.91
N ASN A 101 9.10 19.48 38.25
CA ASN A 101 8.49 20.00 39.48
C ASN A 101 9.23 19.49 40.72
N LYS A 102 9.59 18.20 40.74
CA LYS A 102 10.31 17.60 41.87
C LYS A 102 11.72 18.17 42.06
N LEU A 103 12.43 18.48 40.97
CA LEU A 103 13.73 19.16 41.03
C LEU A 103 13.59 20.62 41.53
N THR A 104 12.53 21.30 41.12
CA THR A 104 12.25 22.69 41.53
C THR A 104 11.95 22.80 43.03
N GLU A 105 11.30 21.80 43.62
CA GLU A 105 11.02 21.73 45.06
C GLU A 105 12.25 21.42 45.91
N LEU A 106 13.26 20.73 45.35
CA LEU A 106 14.52 20.42 46.04
C LEU A 106 15.55 21.55 46.01
N THR A 107 15.28 22.63 45.28
CA THR A 107 16.20 23.78 45.13
C THR A 107 15.75 25.01 45.92
N LYS A 108 14.79 24.86 46.85
CA LYS A 108 14.37 25.86 47.83
C LYS A 108 14.81 25.46 49.23
#